data_AF-A0A1C0VIT0-F1
#
_entry.id   AF-A0A1C0VIT0-F1
#
_cell.length_a   1.000
_cell.length_b   1.000
_cell.length_c   1.000
_cell.angle_alpha   90.00
_cell.angle_beta   90.00
_cell.angle_gamma   90.00
#
_symmetry.space_group_name_H-M   'P 1'
#
loop_
_entity.id
_entity.type
_entity.pdbx_description
1 polymer ?
#
loop_
_entity_poly.entity_id
_entity_poly.type
_entity_poly.pdbx_seq_one_letter_code
_entity_poly.pdbx_strand_id
1 'polypeptide(L)'
;MTNLQEYREYKVSLQRHRVVLSKSDKVKIKIFFLLLKFLIFLFPKGNIHRFEKSVKFYLGLIDINIDDWNPQQKPALFLYLDLPSKPWYEPDDYDVFRITKNILEEGAKDIKSEFLINLHNKSNFLIPVFDPSDYRSMYGDITDIELPTSYTKDDWLLITLWTDGKFTQEAECLFPKTVNILSKLESYMDPFEEAVIFVLKPGAFLPPHHDGANTYIGCHLGLIIPENCGFRVGSETRSWTEGKTLFFDQSIEHEVWNRSQKERVVLSLQLRHPELSKFENFLYNLLRKSL
;
A
#
# COMPACT_ATOMS: atom_id res chain seq x y z
N MET A 1 20.52 12.82 12.17
CA MET A 1 20.60 11.83 13.27
C MET A 1 21.59 10.74 12.85
N THR A 2 22.03 9.86 13.77
CA THR A 2 22.78 8.66 13.33
C THR A 2 21.80 7.58 12.88
N ASN A 3 22.18 6.70 11.94
CA ASN A 3 21.33 5.57 11.53
C ASN A 3 20.82 4.76 12.73
N LEU A 4 21.65 4.61 13.77
CA LEU A 4 21.29 3.91 15.01
C LEU A 4 20.19 4.60 15.80
N GLN A 5 20.17 5.93 15.83
CA GLN A 5 19.12 6.68 16.49
C GLN A 5 17.80 6.54 15.73
N GLU A 6 17.82 6.72 14.40
CA GLU A 6 16.63 6.59 13.55
C GLU A 6 16.04 5.18 13.62
N TYR A 7 16.88 4.15 13.61
CA TYR A 7 16.46 2.76 13.78
C TYR A 7 15.75 2.54 15.12
N ARG A 8 16.30 3.08 16.21
CA ARG A 8 15.70 2.94 17.55
C ARG A 8 14.35 3.63 17.64
N GLU A 9 14.23 4.82 17.08
CA GLU A 9 12.97 5.56 17.03
C GLU A 9 11.91 4.81 16.22
N TYR A 10 12.27 4.33 15.03
CA TYR A 10 11.39 3.52 14.18
C TYR A 10 10.97 2.21 14.85
N LYS A 11 11.92 1.49 15.44
CA LYS A 11 11.63 0.25 16.17
C LYS A 11 10.64 0.51 17.31
N VAL A 12 10.76 1.63 18.03
CA VAL A 12 9.81 2.00 19.07
C VAL A 12 8.44 2.34 18.48
N SER A 13 8.35 3.06 17.36
CA SER A 13 7.06 3.39 16.73
C SER A 13 6.30 2.15 16.25
N LEU A 14 6.96 1.22 15.56
CA LEU A 14 6.39 -0.09 15.21
C LEU A 14 5.87 -0.84 16.44
N GLN A 15 6.59 -0.74 17.57
CA GLN A 15 6.27 -1.47 18.79
C GLN A 15 5.21 -0.79 19.66
N ARG A 16 4.84 0.46 19.39
CA ARG A 16 3.69 1.13 20.05
C ARG A 16 2.37 0.50 19.63
N HIS A 17 2.29 -0.04 18.41
CA HIS A 17 1.16 -0.81 17.89
C HIS A 17 1.12 -2.26 18.42
N ARG A 18 1.96 -2.62 19.41
CA ARG A 18 1.95 -3.97 19.98
C ARG A 18 0.63 -4.28 20.68
N VAL A 19 0.06 -5.42 20.31
CA VAL A 19 -0.89 -6.14 21.15
C VAL A 19 -0.16 -6.56 22.43
N VAL A 20 -0.60 -6.08 23.60
CA VAL A 20 -0.10 -6.55 24.90
C VAL A 20 -0.47 -8.02 25.05
N LEU A 21 0.52 -8.91 24.91
CA LEU A 21 0.30 -10.35 24.90
C LEU A 21 -0.08 -10.87 26.29
N SER A 22 -1.30 -11.39 26.42
CA SER A 22 -1.75 -12.12 27.61
C SER A 22 -0.99 -13.44 27.78
N LYS A 23 -1.16 -14.11 28.93
CA LYS A 23 -0.58 -15.45 29.16
C LYS A 23 -1.07 -16.47 28.12
N SER A 24 -2.33 -16.41 27.71
CA SER A 24 -2.88 -17.28 26.66
C SER A 24 -2.28 -16.97 25.30
N ASP A 25 -1.99 -15.71 24.99
CA ASP A 25 -1.34 -15.33 23.72
C ASP A 25 0.09 -15.86 23.64
N LYS A 26 0.82 -15.86 24.76
CA LYS A 26 2.16 -16.48 24.80
C LYS A 26 2.14 -17.99 24.50
N VAL A 27 1.08 -18.70 24.91
CA VAL A 27 0.91 -20.12 24.58
C VAL A 27 0.58 -20.30 23.10
N LYS A 28 -0.35 -19.51 22.57
CA LYS A 28 -0.70 -19.51 21.13
C LYS A 28 0.53 -19.22 20.25
N ILE A 29 1.35 -18.24 20.63
CA ILE A 29 2.58 -17.88 19.91
C ILE A 29 3.59 -19.03 19.93
N LYS A 30 3.75 -19.74 21.05
CA LYS A 30 4.62 -20.92 21.11
C LYS A 30 4.14 -22.04 20.18
N ILE A 31 2.83 -22.32 20.17
CA ILE A 31 2.23 -23.31 19.27
C ILE A 31 2.42 -22.90 17.81
N PHE A 32 2.18 -21.62 17.49
CA PHE A 32 2.40 -21.05 16.17
C PHE A 32 3.84 -21.25 15.69
N PHE A 33 4.85 -20.90 16.49
CA PHE A 33 6.25 -21.11 16.09
C PHE A 33 6.65 -22.59 16.01
N LEU A 34 6.04 -23.47 16.80
CA LEU A 34 6.26 -24.91 16.68
C LEU A 34 5.72 -25.44 15.34
N LEU A 35 4.50 -25.02 14.97
CA LEU A 35 3.91 -25.33 13.67
C LEU A 35 4.76 -24.75 12.54
N LEU A 36 5.26 -23.52 12.68
CA LEU A 36 6.10 -22.88 11.69
C LEU A 36 7.42 -23.63 11.48
N LYS A 37 8.07 -24.10 12.55
CA LYS A 37 9.25 -24.97 12.45
C LYS A 37 8.96 -26.28 11.73
N PHE A 38 7.81 -26.88 12.00
CA PHE A 38 7.36 -28.07 11.27
C PHE A 38 7.15 -27.79 9.78
N LEU A 39 6.54 -26.64 9.44
CA LEU A 39 6.39 -26.21 8.05
C LEU A 39 7.74 -25.90 7.38
N ILE A 40 8.69 -25.27 8.07
CA ILE A 40 10.06 -25.04 7.58
C ILE A 40 10.72 -26.37 7.23
N PHE A 41 10.55 -27.38 8.07
CA PHE A 41 11.08 -28.72 7.82
C PHE A 41 10.42 -29.39 6.59
N LEU A 42 9.10 -29.27 6.43
CA LEU A 42 8.38 -29.84 5.28
C LEU A 42 8.58 -29.09 3.97
N PHE A 43 8.76 -27.76 4.02
CA PHE A 43 8.82 -26.87 2.86
C PHE A 43 10.06 -25.96 2.91
N PRO A 44 11.28 -26.52 2.85
CA PRO A 44 12.52 -25.75 2.99
C PRO A 44 12.71 -24.69 1.90
N LYS A 45 12.08 -24.88 0.73
CA LYS A 45 12.10 -23.94 -0.41
C LYS A 45 11.07 -22.80 -0.31
N GLY A 46 10.24 -22.78 0.73
CA GLY A 46 9.16 -21.80 0.88
C GLY A 46 9.60 -20.47 1.51
N ASN A 47 10.90 -20.26 1.76
CA ASN A 47 11.45 -19.07 2.44
C ASN A 47 10.77 -18.72 3.78
N ILE A 48 10.20 -19.73 4.46
CA ILE A 48 9.42 -19.56 5.69
C ILE A 48 10.25 -18.95 6.81
N HIS A 49 11.58 -19.11 6.76
CA HIS A 49 12.48 -18.47 7.71
C HIS A 49 12.38 -16.93 7.69
N ARG A 50 12.18 -16.33 6.50
CA ARG A 50 12.02 -14.88 6.35
C ARG A 50 10.72 -14.40 7.00
N PHE A 51 9.63 -15.15 6.80
CA PHE A 51 8.37 -14.92 7.52
C PHE A 51 8.54 -15.06 9.04
N GLU A 52 9.17 -16.14 9.51
CA GLU A 52 9.43 -16.38 10.94
C GLU A 52 10.22 -15.22 11.57
N LYS A 53 11.29 -14.78 10.90
CA LYS A 53 12.15 -13.66 11.32
C LYS A 53 11.33 -12.37 11.41
N SER A 54 10.51 -12.07 10.40
CA SER A 54 9.65 -10.88 10.36
C SER A 54 8.62 -10.86 11.50
N VAL A 55 7.95 -11.98 11.75
CA VAL A 55 6.99 -12.09 12.87
C VAL A 55 7.70 -11.97 14.22
N LYS A 56 8.88 -12.60 14.40
CA LYS A 56 9.67 -12.45 15.63
C LYS A 56 10.09 -10.99 15.86
N PHE A 57 10.48 -10.28 14.80
CA PHE A 57 10.84 -8.86 14.88
C PHE A 57 9.64 -8.01 15.28
N TYR A 58 8.49 -8.19 14.61
CA TYR A 58 7.22 -7.54 14.94
C TYR A 58 6.82 -7.75 16.42
N LEU A 59 6.92 -8.99 16.91
CA LEU A 59 6.65 -9.34 18.31
C LEU A 59 7.73 -8.89 19.31
N GLY A 60 8.86 -8.36 18.84
CA GLY A 60 9.97 -7.94 19.71
C GLY A 60 10.86 -9.05 20.24
N LEU A 61 10.78 -10.24 19.68
CA LEU A 61 11.52 -11.41 20.14
C LEU A 61 12.96 -11.44 19.63
N ILE A 62 13.25 -10.70 18.55
CA ILE A 62 14.58 -10.53 17.98
C ILE A 62 14.85 -9.06 17.66
N ASP A 63 16.13 -8.76 17.47
CA ASP A 63 16.59 -7.54 16.80
C ASP A 63 17.15 -7.90 15.42
N ILE A 64 17.27 -6.94 14.52
CA ILE A 64 17.97 -7.11 13.24
C ILE A 64 19.34 -6.43 13.28
N ASN A 65 20.23 -6.85 12.39
CA ASN A 65 21.45 -6.09 12.15
C ASN A 65 21.07 -4.76 11.49
N ILE A 66 21.56 -3.66 12.02
CA ILE A 66 21.23 -2.33 11.51
C ILE A 66 21.73 -2.11 10.09
N ASP A 67 22.83 -2.76 9.72
CA ASP A 67 23.39 -2.66 8.37
C ASP A 67 22.49 -3.33 7.31
N ASP A 68 21.57 -4.20 7.73
CA ASP A 68 20.58 -4.86 6.86
C ASP A 68 19.27 -4.05 6.76
N TRP A 69 19.11 -2.99 7.55
CA TRP A 69 17.91 -2.16 7.55
C TRP A 69 18.01 -1.04 6.53
N ASN A 70 17.00 -0.90 5.67
CA ASN A 70 16.85 0.25 4.78
C ASN A 70 16.22 1.43 5.57
N PRO A 71 16.97 2.50 5.88
CA PRO A 71 16.44 3.62 6.66
C PRO A 71 15.37 4.43 5.92
N GLN A 72 15.22 4.24 4.60
CA GLN A 72 14.15 4.88 3.84
C GLN A 72 12.80 4.18 4.03
N GLN A 73 12.79 2.88 4.36
CA GLN A 73 11.58 2.12 4.63
C GLN A 73 11.22 2.18 6.10
N LYS A 74 10.06 2.80 6.39
CA LYS A 74 9.50 2.88 7.74
C LYS A 74 8.00 2.55 7.73
N PRO A 75 7.58 1.38 7.22
CA PRO A 75 6.17 1.01 7.22
C PRO A 75 5.58 1.09 8.64
N ALA A 76 4.36 1.61 8.75
CA ALA A 76 3.75 1.94 10.04
C ALA A 76 3.27 0.72 10.84
N LEU A 77 2.90 -0.37 10.16
CA LEU A 77 2.30 -1.56 10.78
C LEU A 77 3.24 -2.76 10.79
N PHE A 78 3.82 -3.13 9.64
CA PHE A 78 4.57 -4.38 9.53
C PHE A 78 5.75 -4.27 8.56
N LEU A 79 6.96 -4.48 9.08
CA LEU A 79 8.17 -4.64 8.27
C LEU A 79 8.44 -6.12 8.02
N TYR A 80 8.28 -6.55 6.77
CA TYR A 80 8.71 -7.85 6.28
C TYR A 80 10.19 -7.79 5.91
N LEU A 81 11.01 -8.50 6.68
CA LEU A 81 12.47 -8.44 6.58
C LEU A 81 12.97 -9.09 5.29
N ASP A 82 14.15 -8.66 4.84
CA ASP A 82 14.88 -9.24 3.71
C ASP A 82 14.10 -9.22 2.36
N LEU A 83 13.17 -8.27 2.20
CA LEU A 83 12.63 -7.89 0.89
C LEU A 83 13.49 -6.78 0.28
N PRO A 84 13.82 -6.83 -1.02
CA PRO A 84 14.50 -5.72 -1.66
C PRO A 84 13.57 -4.51 -1.74
N SER A 85 14.16 -3.32 -1.79
CA SER A 85 13.41 -2.08 -1.82
C SER A 85 14.16 -1.02 -2.62
N LYS A 86 13.42 -0.24 -3.39
CA LYS A 86 13.86 0.99 -4.02
C LYS A 86 12.68 1.94 -4.19
N PRO A 87 12.91 3.27 -4.26
CA PRO A 87 11.83 4.25 -4.37
C PRO A 87 10.90 3.98 -5.55
N TRP A 88 11.48 3.72 -6.72
CA TRP A 88 10.74 3.51 -7.96
C TRP A 88 11.15 2.21 -8.64
N TYR A 89 10.16 1.52 -9.19
CA TYR A 89 10.34 0.35 -10.05
C TYR A 89 9.99 0.69 -11.49
N GLU A 90 10.74 0.10 -12.41
CA GLU A 90 10.46 0.13 -13.83
C GLU A 90 9.60 -1.09 -14.22
N PRO A 91 8.74 -0.99 -15.25
CA PRO A 91 7.87 -2.10 -15.64
C PRO A 91 8.62 -3.40 -15.95
N ASP A 92 9.87 -3.31 -16.41
CA ASP A 92 10.68 -4.48 -16.78
C ASP A 92 11.43 -5.11 -15.59
N ASP A 93 11.38 -4.53 -14.39
CA ASP A 93 12.01 -5.12 -13.20
C ASP A 93 11.40 -6.49 -12.85
N TYR A 94 10.09 -6.66 -13.08
CA TYR A 94 9.36 -7.90 -12.80
C TYR A 94 8.26 -8.15 -13.82
N ASP A 95 8.02 -9.44 -14.15
CA ASP A 95 6.98 -9.85 -15.09
C ASP A 95 5.59 -9.32 -14.70
N VAL A 96 5.26 -9.34 -13.41
CA VAL A 96 3.97 -8.83 -12.89
C VAL A 96 3.82 -7.33 -13.13
N PHE A 97 4.88 -6.53 -13.06
CA PHE A 97 4.80 -5.10 -13.34
C PHE A 97 4.58 -4.86 -14.83
N ARG A 98 5.28 -5.59 -15.69
CA ARG A 98 5.08 -5.53 -17.14
C ARG A 98 3.65 -5.93 -17.54
N ILE A 99 3.12 -7.00 -16.94
CA ILE A 99 1.73 -7.46 -17.14
C ILE A 99 0.74 -6.38 -16.69
N THR A 100 0.89 -5.87 -15.47
CA THR A 100 0.03 -4.82 -14.92
C THR A 100 0.06 -3.56 -15.78
N LYS A 101 1.26 -3.10 -16.15
CA LYS A 101 1.45 -1.95 -17.04
C LYS A 101 0.72 -2.15 -18.37
N ASN A 102 0.87 -3.30 -19.02
CA ASN A 102 0.20 -3.54 -20.30
C ASN A 102 -1.33 -3.54 -20.17
N ILE A 103 -1.87 -4.24 -19.17
CA ILE A 103 -3.32 -4.32 -18.94
C ILE A 103 -3.91 -2.94 -18.62
N LEU A 104 -3.27 -2.17 -17.75
CA LEU A 104 -3.77 -0.87 -17.32
C LEU A 104 -3.61 0.21 -18.39
N GLU A 105 -2.47 0.27 -19.08
CA GLU A 105 -2.25 1.29 -20.12
C GLU A 105 -3.13 1.04 -21.36
N GLU A 106 -3.38 -0.22 -21.74
CA GLU A 106 -4.32 -0.56 -22.81
C GLU A 106 -5.77 -0.18 -22.43
N GLY A 107 -6.15 -0.42 -21.18
CA GLY A 107 -7.47 -0.10 -20.64
C GLY A 107 -7.67 1.37 -20.22
N ALA A 108 -6.62 2.20 -20.24
CA ALA A 108 -6.63 3.52 -19.60
C ALA A 108 -7.73 4.45 -20.13
N LYS A 109 -8.01 4.40 -21.43
CA LYS A 109 -9.07 5.22 -22.05
C LYS A 109 -10.45 4.82 -21.55
N ASP A 110 -10.72 3.53 -21.40
CA ASP A 110 -12.00 3.04 -20.89
C ASP A 110 -12.18 3.40 -19.42
N ILE A 111 -11.14 3.21 -18.60
CA ILE A 111 -11.14 3.59 -17.17
C ILE A 111 -11.42 5.09 -17.01
N LYS A 112 -10.67 5.94 -17.76
CA LYS A 112 -10.89 7.39 -17.75
C LYS A 112 -12.30 7.75 -18.19
N SER A 113 -12.84 7.08 -19.21
CA SER A 113 -14.18 7.35 -19.73
C SER A 113 -15.26 7.01 -18.71
N GLU A 114 -15.17 5.87 -18.03
CA GLU A 114 -16.13 5.51 -16.96
C GLU A 114 -16.07 6.48 -15.79
N PHE A 115 -14.86 6.89 -15.40
CA PHE A 115 -14.69 7.95 -14.40
C PHE A 115 -15.34 9.26 -14.85
N LEU A 116 -15.22 9.63 -16.13
CA LEU A 116 -15.83 10.85 -16.64
C LEU A 116 -17.36 10.77 -16.71
N ILE A 117 -17.92 9.66 -17.17
CA ILE A 117 -19.36 9.44 -17.29
C ILE A 117 -20.04 9.50 -15.92
N ASN A 118 -19.42 8.90 -14.91
CA ASN A 118 -19.99 8.85 -13.57
C ASN A 118 -19.74 10.12 -12.75
N LEU A 119 -19.24 11.23 -13.34
CA LEU A 119 -18.93 12.49 -12.63
C LEU A 119 -20.04 12.96 -11.71
N HIS A 120 -21.28 12.95 -12.20
CA HIS A 120 -22.44 13.44 -11.45
C HIS A 120 -22.83 12.52 -10.29
N ASN A 121 -22.49 11.24 -10.36
CA ASN A 121 -22.71 10.28 -9.28
C ASN A 121 -21.58 10.32 -8.24
N LYS A 122 -20.40 10.89 -8.58
CA LYS A 122 -19.21 10.88 -7.70
C LYS A 122 -19.46 11.51 -6.34
N SER A 123 -20.25 12.58 -6.25
CA SER A 123 -20.51 13.25 -4.97
C SER A 123 -21.13 12.33 -3.92
N ASN A 124 -21.80 11.25 -4.34
CA ASN A 124 -22.40 10.29 -3.43
C ASN A 124 -21.43 9.19 -2.95
N PHE A 125 -20.29 9.03 -3.62
CA PHE A 125 -19.34 7.93 -3.39
C PHE A 125 -17.90 8.39 -3.13
N LEU A 126 -17.61 9.68 -3.33
CA LEU A 126 -16.35 10.27 -2.95
C LEU A 126 -16.29 10.37 -1.44
N ILE A 127 -15.38 9.61 -0.85
CA ILE A 127 -15.13 9.60 0.59
C ILE A 127 -13.82 10.37 0.81
N PRO A 128 -13.76 11.28 1.80
CA PRO A 128 -12.50 11.85 2.25
C PRO A 128 -11.48 10.78 2.60
N VAL A 129 -10.25 10.93 2.13
CA VAL A 129 -9.18 9.97 2.45
C VAL A 129 -8.78 10.06 3.93
N PHE A 130 -8.79 11.28 4.48
CA PHE A 130 -8.73 11.52 5.92
C PHE A 130 -10.01 12.17 6.39
N ASP A 131 -10.79 11.42 7.16
CA ASP A 131 -11.83 11.96 8.01
C ASP A 131 -11.79 11.23 9.37
N PRO A 132 -11.28 11.87 10.44
CA PRO A 132 -11.21 11.25 11.77
C PRO A 132 -12.58 10.93 12.38
N SER A 133 -13.68 11.37 11.75
CA SER A 133 -15.05 11.01 12.13
C SER A 133 -15.65 9.87 11.27
N ASP A 134 -14.97 9.46 10.19
CA ASP A 134 -15.40 8.36 9.33
C ASP A 134 -14.53 7.12 9.54
N TYR A 135 -15.15 6.03 10.00
CA TYR A 135 -14.48 4.74 10.18
C TYR A 135 -14.01 4.10 8.86
N ARG A 136 -14.45 4.63 7.71
CA ARG A 136 -14.02 4.22 6.37
C ARG A 136 -12.81 5.02 5.86
N SER A 137 -12.33 5.99 6.64
CA SER A 137 -11.12 6.74 6.33
C SER A 137 -9.92 5.78 6.26
N MET A 138 -9.22 5.78 5.12
CA MET A 138 -8.14 4.84 4.80
C MET A 138 -6.98 4.88 5.81
N TYR A 139 -6.90 5.97 6.57
CA TYR A 139 -5.81 6.25 7.49
C TYR A 139 -6.25 6.68 8.90
N GLY A 140 -7.55 6.58 9.21
CA GLY A 140 -8.16 7.12 10.44
C GLY A 140 -7.52 6.64 11.76
N ASP A 141 -6.96 5.43 11.77
CA ASP A 141 -6.32 4.83 12.96
C ASP A 141 -4.82 4.50 12.76
N ILE A 142 -4.28 4.69 11.55
CA ILE A 142 -3.00 4.05 11.13
C ILE A 142 -1.86 5.07 10.95
N THR A 143 -2.13 6.37 10.90
CA THR A 143 -1.09 7.33 10.51
C THR A 143 -0.84 8.44 11.52
N ASP A 144 0.43 8.58 11.92
CA ASP A 144 1.01 9.78 12.54
C ASP A 144 1.15 10.93 11.50
N ILE A 145 0.19 11.07 10.59
CA ILE A 145 0.23 12.12 9.56
C ILE A 145 -0.24 13.44 10.17
N GLU A 146 0.71 14.36 10.35
CA GLU A 146 0.41 15.74 10.69
C GLU A 146 -0.10 16.49 9.45
N LEU A 147 -1.42 16.66 9.37
CA LEU A 147 -2.04 17.45 8.31
C LEU A 147 -1.79 18.95 8.55
N PRO A 148 -1.52 19.73 7.49
CA PRO A 148 -1.39 21.18 7.59
C PRO A 148 -2.71 21.80 8.06
N THR A 149 -2.64 22.96 8.72
CA THR A 149 -3.84 23.71 9.16
C THR A 149 -4.75 24.14 8.01
N SER A 150 -4.23 24.18 6.79
CA SER A 150 -4.96 24.50 5.57
C SER A 150 -5.66 23.29 4.94
N TYR A 151 -5.45 22.06 5.43
CA TYR A 151 -6.10 20.87 4.89
C TYR A 151 -7.61 20.93 5.11
N THR A 152 -8.35 20.60 4.08
CA THR A 152 -9.80 20.36 4.16
C THR A 152 -10.11 18.91 3.81
N LYS A 153 -11.14 18.33 4.43
CA LYS A 153 -11.57 16.95 4.15
C LYS A 153 -11.92 16.70 2.68
N ASP A 154 -12.24 17.75 1.94
CA ASP A 154 -12.61 17.67 0.52
C ASP A 154 -11.40 17.78 -0.41
N ASP A 155 -10.20 18.04 0.12
CA ASP A 155 -8.95 18.20 -0.65
C ASP A 155 -8.49 16.90 -1.27
N TRP A 156 -8.75 15.79 -0.59
CA TRP A 156 -8.39 14.45 -1.04
C TRP A 156 -9.54 13.48 -0.87
N LEU A 157 -10.01 12.96 -2.00
CA LEU A 157 -11.17 12.08 -2.07
C LEU A 157 -10.79 10.77 -2.76
N LEU A 158 -11.48 9.70 -2.41
CA LEU A 158 -11.33 8.38 -3.04
C LEU A 158 -12.67 7.77 -3.45
N ILE A 159 -12.62 6.86 -4.42
CA ILE A 159 -13.68 5.90 -4.71
C ILE A 159 -13.08 4.50 -4.61
N THR A 160 -13.54 3.69 -3.66
CA THR A 160 -13.06 2.32 -3.48
C THR A 160 -13.67 1.38 -4.51
N LEU A 161 -12.82 0.77 -5.33
CA LEU A 161 -13.20 -0.21 -6.35
C LEU A 161 -13.08 -1.64 -5.86
N TRP A 162 -12.03 -1.92 -5.07
CA TRP A 162 -11.70 -3.24 -4.54
C TRP A 162 -11.29 -3.10 -3.07
N THR A 163 -11.81 -3.98 -2.23
CA THR A 163 -11.44 -4.10 -0.81
C THR A 163 -11.84 -5.49 -0.32
N ASP A 164 -11.20 -6.01 0.73
CA ASP A 164 -11.46 -7.35 1.28
C ASP A 164 -11.43 -8.49 0.23
N GLY A 165 -10.58 -8.35 -0.79
CA GLY A 165 -10.37 -9.37 -1.81
C GLY A 165 -11.50 -9.50 -2.82
N LYS A 166 -12.33 -8.46 -2.99
CA LYS A 166 -13.45 -8.42 -3.93
C LYS A 166 -13.72 -7.01 -4.44
N PHE A 167 -14.41 -6.90 -5.57
CA PHE A 167 -14.92 -5.62 -6.04
C PHE A 167 -16.10 -5.15 -5.17
N THR A 168 -16.22 -3.83 -4.99
CA THR A 168 -17.35 -3.21 -4.30
C THR A 168 -18.59 -3.23 -5.20
N GLN A 169 -19.78 -3.17 -4.61
CA GLN A 169 -21.03 -3.14 -5.39
C GLN A 169 -21.09 -1.89 -6.28
N GLU A 170 -20.56 -0.78 -5.76
CA GLU A 170 -20.42 0.49 -6.47
C GLU A 170 -19.49 0.35 -7.68
N ALA A 171 -18.37 -0.35 -7.54
CA ALA A 171 -17.44 -0.64 -8.64
C ALA A 171 -18.12 -1.42 -9.76
N GLU A 172 -18.80 -2.51 -9.41
CA GLU A 172 -19.47 -3.39 -10.37
C GLU A 172 -20.59 -2.66 -11.12
N CYS A 173 -21.31 -1.77 -10.45
CA CYS A 173 -22.41 -1.02 -11.02
C CYS A 173 -21.95 0.15 -11.90
N LEU A 174 -21.01 0.96 -11.40
CA LEU A 174 -20.63 2.24 -12.03
C LEU A 174 -19.41 2.11 -12.95
N PHE A 175 -18.52 1.15 -12.69
CA PHE A 175 -17.25 0.99 -13.40
C PHE A 175 -17.06 -0.42 -13.98
N PRO A 176 -18.05 -1.00 -14.70
CA PRO A 176 -17.99 -2.39 -15.15
C PRO A 176 -16.80 -2.71 -16.08
N LYS A 177 -16.37 -1.76 -16.94
CA LYS A 177 -15.18 -1.95 -17.77
C LYS A 177 -13.91 -1.92 -16.93
N THR A 178 -13.83 -1.01 -15.96
CA THR A 178 -12.70 -0.92 -15.03
C THR A 178 -12.59 -2.21 -14.21
N VAL A 179 -13.71 -2.73 -13.70
CA VAL A 179 -13.77 -4.03 -13.02
C VAL A 179 -13.27 -5.16 -13.93
N ASN A 180 -13.72 -5.22 -15.18
CA ASN A 180 -13.25 -6.22 -16.14
C ASN A 180 -11.76 -6.11 -16.50
N ILE A 181 -11.17 -4.91 -16.42
CA ILE A 181 -9.74 -4.71 -16.60
C ILE A 181 -8.98 -5.18 -15.35
N LEU A 182 -9.42 -4.76 -14.17
CA LEU A 182 -8.79 -5.09 -12.89
C LEU A 182 -8.92 -6.56 -12.52
N SER A 183 -9.99 -7.25 -12.92
CA SER A 183 -10.16 -8.68 -12.67
C SER A 183 -9.05 -9.54 -13.30
N LYS A 184 -8.43 -9.06 -14.38
CA LYS A 184 -7.25 -9.70 -14.99
C LYS A 184 -6.00 -9.62 -14.10
N LEU A 185 -6.00 -8.73 -13.10
CA LEU A 185 -4.91 -8.50 -12.16
C LEU A 185 -5.17 -9.04 -10.76
N GLU A 186 -6.36 -9.59 -10.50
CA GLU A 186 -6.82 -10.05 -9.19
C GLU A 186 -5.82 -11.00 -8.49
N SER A 187 -5.21 -11.91 -9.25
CA SER A 187 -4.22 -12.85 -8.69
C SER A 187 -2.92 -12.19 -8.20
N TYR A 188 -2.63 -10.96 -8.63
CA TYR A 188 -1.46 -10.18 -8.26
C TYR A 188 -1.76 -9.14 -7.18
N MET A 189 -3.00 -8.64 -7.12
CA MET A 189 -3.45 -7.67 -6.13
C MET A 189 -3.48 -8.26 -4.72
N ASP A 190 -3.13 -7.45 -3.72
CA ASP A 190 -3.26 -7.85 -2.33
C ASP A 190 -4.74 -7.76 -1.88
N PRO A 191 -5.31 -8.79 -1.24
CA PRO A 191 -6.72 -8.85 -0.91
C PRO A 191 -7.07 -8.07 0.37
N PHE A 192 -6.09 -7.64 1.17
CA PHE A 192 -6.33 -6.78 2.33
C PHE A 192 -6.01 -5.32 2.02
N GLU A 193 -5.48 -5.04 0.83
CA GLU A 193 -5.29 -3.69 0.33
C GLU A 193 -6.40 -3.33 -0.65
N GLU A 194 -6.54 -2.04 -0.90
CA GLU A 194 -7.60 -1.53 -1.76
C GLU A 194 -7.15 -1.37 -3.22
N ALA A 195 -8.11 -1.17 -4.12
CA ALA A 195 -7.87 -0.44 -5.35
C ALA A 195 -8.86 0.71 -5.41
N VAL A 196 -8.35 1.91 -5.68
CA VAL A 196 -9.11 3.15 -5.49
C VAL A 196 -8.84 4.13 -6.62
N ILE A 197 -9.83 4.95 -6.95
CA ILE A 197 -9.61 6.15 -7.77
C ILE A 197 -9.41 7.33 -6.82
N PHE A 198 -8.19 7.88 -6.80
CA PHE A 198 -7.87 9.07 -6.01
C PHE A 198 -8.09 10.35 -6.79
N VAL A 199 -8.77 11.31 -6.16
CA VAL A 199 -8.98 12.68 -6.65
C VAL A 199 -8.30 13.64 -5.69
N LEU A 200 -7.30 14.36 -6.18
CA LEU A 200 -6.60 15.40 -5.43
C LEU A 200 -7.00 16.78 -5.97
N LYS A 201 -7.58 17.64 -5.12
CA LYS A 201 -8.11 18.95 -5.51
C LYS A 201 -7.02 19.96 -5.90
N PRO A 202 -7.36 21.03 -6.62
CA PRO A 202 -6.44 22.15 -6.86
C PRO A 202 -5.82 22.67 -5.57
N GLY A 203 -4.50 22.86 -5.55
CA GLY A 203 -3.76 23.37 -4.40
C GLY A 203 -3.53 22.35 -3.27
N ALA A 204 -4.15 21.18 -3.33
CA ALA A 204 -4.02 20.17 -2.28
C ALA A 204 -2.64 19.48 -2.31
N PHE A 205 -2.18 19.08 -1.13
CA PHE A 205 -1.01 18.24 -0.95
C PHE A 205 -1.25 17.20 0.13
N LEU A 206 -0.59 16.06 -0.03
CA LEU A 206 -0.49 15.00 0.95
C LEU A 206 0.91 15.05 1.57
N PRO A 207 1.05 15.28 2.88
CA PRO A 207 2.35 15.33 3.52
C PRO A 207 3.15 14.02 3.41
N PRO A 208 4.46 14.09 3.70
CA PRO A 208 5.31 12.91 3.80
C PRO A 208 4.75 11.86 4.76
N HIS A 209 4.62 10.63 4.29
CA HIS A 209 4.11 9.51 5.07
C HIS A 209 4.63 8.16 4.55
N HIS A 210 4.34 7.11 5.31
CA HIS A 210 4.64 5.72 4.96
C HIS A 210 3.35 4.89 5.07
N ASP A 211 3.17 3.95 4.15
CA ASP A 211 2.04 3.02 4.23
C ASP A 211 2.30 1.87 5.23
N GLY A 212 1.29 1.01 5.41
CA GLY A 212 1.24 0.03 6.50
C GLY A 212 2.33 -1.04 6.46
N ALA A 213 2.68 -1.57 5.27
CA ALA A 213 3.65 -2.64 5.14
C ALA A 213 4.48 -2.55 3.85
N ASN A 214 5.64 -3.20 3.82
CA ASN A 214 6.48 -3.34 2.61
C ASN A 214 6.17 -4.60 1.80
N THR A 215 5.07 -5.28 2.10
CA THR A 215 4.66 -6.53 1.44
C THR A 215 3.91 -6.33 0.14
N TYR A 216 3.74 -5.08 -0.29
CA TYR A 216 3.08 -4.70 -1.53
C TYR A 216 3.78 -3.50 -2.17
N ILE A 217 3.58 -3.39 -3.48
CA ILE A 217 4.12 -2.34 -4.33
C ILE A 217 2.95 -1.56 -4.90
N GLY A 218 3.00 -0.24 -4.73
CA GLY A 218 1.99 0.67 -5.25
C GLY A 218 2.10 0.79 -6.76
N CYS A 219 0.97 0.71 -7.45
CA CYS A 219 0.87 1.00 -8.88
C CYS A 219 -0.13 2.13 -9.09
N HIS A 220 0.30 3.23 -9.70
CA HIS A 220 -0.56 4.35 -10.07
C HIS A 220 -0.69 4.47 -11.59
N LEU A 221 -1.92 4.44 -12.11
CA LEU A 221 -2.22 4.83 -13.50
C LEU A 221 -2.74 6.27 -13.53
N GLY A 222 -2.10 7.14 -14.32
CA GLY A 222 -2.55 8.51 -14.51
C GLY A 222 -3.82 8.61 -15.34
N LEU A 223 -4.90 9.21 -14.81
CA LEU A 223 -6.17 9.37 -15.53
C LEU A 223 -6.41 10.81 -15.98
N ILE A 224 -6.27 11.78 -15.07
CA ILE A 224 -6.35 13.21 -15.36
C ILE A 224 -5.17 13.87 -14.67
N ILE A 225 -4.18 14.32 -15.44
CA ILE A 225 -2.93 14.83 -14.88
C ILE A 225 -2.71 16.27 -15.35
N PRO A 226 -3.08 17.29 -14.55
CA PRO A 226 -2.77 18.67 -14.86
C PRO A 226 -1.28 18.99 -14.60
N GLU A 227 -0.84 20.15 -15.08
CA GLU A 227 0.51 20.66 -14.85
C GLU A 227 0.84 20.83 -13.36
N ASN A 228 2.13 20.88 -13.01
CA ASN A 228 2.59 21.13 -11.64
C ASN A 228 2.07 20.14 -10.57
N CYS A 229 1.73 18.91 -10.99
CA CYS A 229 1.53 17.78 -10.08
C CYS A 229 2.84 17.00 -9.90
N GLY A 230 3.09 16.52 -8.68
CA GLY A 230 4.28 15.72 -8.41
C GLY A 230 4.08 14.68 -7.32
N PHE A 231 4.99 13.72 -7.33
CA PHE A 231 5.04 12.58 -6.44
C PHE A 231 6.49 12.32 -6.05
N ARG A 232 6.83 12.54 -4.78
CA ARG A 232 8.14 12.17 -4.26
C ARG A 232 8.04 10.84 -3.53
N VAL A 233 8.97 9.93 -3.80
CA VAL A 233 9.23 8.71 -3.04
C VAL A 233 10.71 8.69 -2.68
N GLY A 234 11.03 8.66 -1.40
CA GLY A 234 12.40 8.82 -0.91
C GLY A 234 12.99 10.15 -1.38
N SER A 235 14.16 10.10 -2.02
CA SER A 235 14.82 11.28 -2.60
C SER A 235 14.45 11.57 -4.06
N GLU A 236 13.56 10.78 -4.67
CA GLU A 236 13.25 10.85 -6.09
C GLU A 236 11.83 11.37 -6.34
N THR A 237 11.71 12.40 -7.17
CA THR A 237 10.43 12.99 -7.58
C THR A 237 10.11 12.61 -9.02
N ARG A 238 8.90 12.08 -9.25
CA ARG A 238 8.33 11.85 -10.58
C ARG A 238 6.98 12.57 -10.72
N SER A 239 6.54 12.74 -11.96
CA SER A 239 5.17 13.18 -12.29
C SER A 239 4.47 12.07 -13.07
N TRP A 240 3.16 11.97 -12.91
CA TRP A 240 2.35 11.08 -13.73
C TRP A 240 2.31 11.56 -15.18
N THR A 241 2.10 10.61 -16.09
CA THR A 241 1.66 10.89 -17.45
C THR A 241 0.30 10.25 -17.64
N GLU A 242 -0.64 10.94 -18.29
CA GLU A 242 -1.96 10.36 -18.58
C GLU A 242 -1.82 9.07 -19.39
N GLY A 243 -2.54 8.03 -18.97
CA GLY A 243 -2.49 6.70 -19.56
C GLY A 243 -1.20 5.93 -19.30
N LYS A 244 -0.35 6.37 -18.35
CA LYS A 244 0.89 5.69 -17.99
C LYS A 244 0.93 5.28 -16.52
N THR A 245 1.60 4.16 -16.26
CA THR A 245 1.77 3.59 -14.92
C THR A 245 3.07 4.03 -14.26
N LEU A 246 3.03 4.24 -12.94
CA LEU A 246 4.20 4.33 -12.06
C LEU A 246 4.15 3.21 -11.02
N PHE A 247 5.30 2.63 -10.68
CA PHE A 247 5.44 1.60 -9.64
C PHE A 247 6.40 2.09 -8.56
N PHE A 248 6.04 1.95 -7.28
CA PHE A 248 6.82 2.49 -6.18
C PHE A 248 6.64 1.68 -4.89
N ASP A 249 7.66 1.72 -4.05
CA ASP A 249 7.59 1.15 -2.71
C ASP A 249 6.89 2.14 -1.77
N GLN A 250 5.65 1.86 -1.38
CA GLN A 250 4.87 2.77 -0.53
C GLN A 250 5.32 2.74 0.94
N SER A 251 6.16 1.77 1.33
CA SER A 251 6.76 1.75 2.66
C SER A 251 7.93 2.73 2.80
N ILE A 252 8.43 3.27 1.67
CA ILE A 252 9.36 4.40 1.65
C ILE A 252 8.56 5.70 1.84
N GLU A 253 9.16 6.68 2.53
CA GLU A 253 8.52 7.97 2.77
C GLU A 253 8.13 8.62 1.45
N HIS A 254 6.87 9.03 1.32
CA HIS A 254 6.37 9.61 0.10
C HIS A 254 5.33 10.71 0.33
N GLU A 255 5.22 11.63 -0.62
CA GLU A 255 4.28 12.75 -0.60
C GLU A 255 3.79 13.07 -2.02
N VAL A 256 2.58 13.61 -2.13
CA VAL A 256 2.01 14.03 -3.41
C VAL A 256 1.47 15.45 -3.35
N TRP A 257 1.50 16.16 -4.47
CA TRP A 257 0.91 17.50 -4.56
C TRP A 257 0.24 17.75 -5.89
N ASN A 258 -0.79 18.59 -5.86
CA ASN A 258 -1.45 19.17 -7.01
C ASN A 258 -1.39 20.70 -6.91
N ARG A 259 -0.35 21.32 -7.46
CA ARG A 259 -0.21 22.79 -7.50
C ARG A 259 -0.91 23.44 -8.70
N SER A 260 -1.79 22.69 -9.36
CA SER A 260 -2.55 23.15 -10.52
C SER A 260 -3.88 23.79 -10.10
N GLN A 261 -4.60 24.33 -11.10
CA GLN A 261 -5.98 24.84 -10.95
C GLN A 261 -7.05 23.80 -11.30
N LYS A 262 -6.68 22.53 -11.52
CA LYS A 262 -7.58 21.44 -11.92
C LYS A 262 -7.40 20.23 -11.01
N GLU A 263 -8.39 19.35 -10.97
CA GLU A 263 -8.25 18.09 -10.23
C GLU A 263 -7.22 17.17 -10.87
N ARG A 264 -6.47 16.45 -10.02
CA ARG A 264 -5.58 15.37 -10.45
C ARG A 264 -6.18 14.03 -10.04
N VAL A 265 -6.34 13.14 -11.02
CA VAL A 265 -6.99 11.85 -10.84
C VAL A 265 -6.07 10.71 -11.25
N VAL A 266 -5.91 9.73 -10.36
CA VAL A 266 -5.17 8.49 -10.63
C VAL A 266 -5.98 7.28 -10.17
N LEU A 267 -5.81 6.16 -10.85
CA LEU A 267 -6.19 4.85 -10.32
C LEU A 267 -4.98 4.29 -9.55
N SER A 268 -5.21 3.87 -8.31
CA SER A 268 -4.23 3.23 -7.44
C SER A 268 -4.64 1.79 -7.14
N LEU A 269 -3.65 0.90 -7.11
CA LEU A 269 -3.81 -0.49 -6.67
C LEU A 269 -2.51 -1.00 -6.07
N GLN A 270 -2.64 -1.95 -5.15
CA GLN A 270 -1.53 -2.55 -4.41
C GLN A 270 -1.26 -3.96 -4.93
N LEU A 271 -0.11 -4.16 -5.56
CA LEU A 271 0.35 -5.46 -6.01
C LEU A 271 1.14 -6.14 -4.89
N ARG A 272 0.95 -7.44 -4.66
CA ARG A 272 1.84 -8.20 -3.76
C ARG A 272 3.30 -8.01 -4.18
N HIS A 273 4.19 -7.87 -3.20
CA HIS A 273 5.61 -7.71 -3.47
C HIS A 273 6.12 -8.91 -4.29
N PRO A 274 6.72 -8.72 -5.48
CA PRO A 274 7.05 -9.81 -6.40
C PRO A 274 7.99 -10.88 -5.80
N GLU A 275 8.87 -10.47 -4.89
CA GLU A 275 9.80 -11.36 -4.18
C GLU A 275 9.17 -12.19 -3.04
N LEU A 276 7.89 -11.98 -2.72
CA LEU A 276 7.18 -12.86 -1.79
C LEU A 276 6.72 -14.12 -2.53
N SER A 277 7.14 -15.28 -2.03
CA SER A 277 6.64 -16.55 -2.54
C SER A 277 5.13 -16.69 -2.27
N LYS A 278 4.46 -17.58 -3.02
CA LYS A 278 3.05 -17.91 -2.77
C LYS A 278 2.80 -18.38 -1.34
N PHE A 279 3.77 -19.09 -0.76
CA PHE A 279 3.65 -19.61 0.59
C PHE A 279 3.84 -18.53 1.66
N GLU A 280 4.79 -17.60 1.47
CA GLU A 280 4.93 -16.43 2.32
C GLU A 280 3.69 -15.53 2.29
N ASN A 281 3.14 -15.28 1.10
CA ASN A 281 1.87 -14.57 0.96
C ASN A 281 0.73 -15.27 1.70
N PHE A 282 0.63 -16.59 1.59
CA PHE A 282 -0.37 -17.37 2.33
C PHE A 282 -0.22 -17.21 3.85
N LEU A 283 1.00 -17.37 4.38
CA LEU A 283 1.27 -17.22 5.81
C LEU A 283 1.00 -15.79 6.30
N TYR A 284 1.36 -14.78 5.51
CA TYR A 284 1.10 -13.38 5.84
C TYR A 284 -0.40 -13.05 5.82
N ASN A 285 -1.17 -13.61 4.88
CA ASN A 285 -2.62 -13.49 4.87
C ASN A 285 -3.25 -14.12 6.12
N LEU A 286 -2.75 -15.27 6.58
CA LEU A 286 -3.23 -15.87 7.82
C LEU A 286 -2.93 -15.00 9.04
N LEU A 287 -1.74 -14.39 9.09
CA LEU A 287 -1.37 -13.46 10.15
C LEU A 287 -2.35 -12.27 10.17
N ARG A 288 -2.58 -11.62 9.03
CA ARG A 288 -3.47 -10.46 8.92
C ARG A 288 -4.92 -10.75 9.31
N LYS A 289 -5.43 -11.97 9.06
CA LYS A 289 -6.77 -12.39 9.53
C LYS A 289 -6.86 -12.63 11.05
N SER A 290 -5.71 -12.74 11.71
CA SER A 290 -5.61 -13.11 13.13
C SER A 290 -5.25 -11.95 14.05
N LEU A 291 -4.83 -10.83 13.47
CA LEU A 291 -4.63 -9.54 14.14
C LEU A 291 -5.98 -8.82 14.24
#